data_AF-A0A3C0G3G4-F1
#
_entry.id   AF-A0A3C0G3G4-F1
#
_cell.length_a   1.000
_cell.length_b   1.000
_cell.length_c   1.000
_cell.angle_alpha   90.00
_cell.angle_beta   90.00
_cell.angle_gamma   90.00
#
_symmetry.space_group_name_H-M   'P 1'
#
loop_
_entity.id
_entity.type
_entity.pdbx_description
1 polymer ?
#
loop_
_entity_poly.entity_id
_entity_poly.type
_entity_poly.pdbx_seq_one_letter_code
_entity_poly.pdbx_strand_id
1 'polypeptide(L)'
;MFLIAHRGNINGKVPELENSPDYINAAVSSGYDVEVDVWFQNDEFYLGHDFPQYKTSVEYLRNNKLWCHCKHIEALAKLIDEGVHCFFHKSDDVVLTSRNYLWVFPRKKLVKNSVCVLPGLGYEGTLGLCSGICSDYIERYR
;
A
#
# COMPACT_ATOMS: atom_id res chain seq x y z
N MET A 1 -6.45 0.82 14.48
CA MET A 1 -6.77 0.63 13.06
C MET A 1 -5.67 1.30 12.26
N PHE A 2 -5.09 0.64 11.26
CA PHE A 2 -4.10 1.25 10.38
C PHE A 2 -4.80 2.22 9.44
N LEU A 3 -4.34 3.47 9.42
CA LEU A 3 -4.80 4.48 8.46
C LEU A 3 -3.72 4.59 7.39
N ILE A 4 -3.99 4.03 6.22
CA ILE A 4 -3.01 3.85 5.15
C ILE A 4 -3.33 4.84 4.03
N ALA A 5 -2.43 5.79 3.78
CA ALA A 5 -2.50 6.68 2.64
C ALA A 5 -2.15 5.91 1.37
N HIS A 6 -3.08 5.83 0.41
CA HIS A 6 -2.84 5.16 -0.86
C HIS A 6 -1.85 5.99 -1.68
N ARG A 7 -0.65 5.47 -1.93
CA ARG A 7 0.44 6.16 -2.67
C ARG A 7 0.87 7.52 -2.12
N GLY A 8 0.58 7.76 -0.84
CA GLY A 8 0.83 9.04 -0.14
C GLY A 8 -0.38 9.99 -0.09
N ASN A 9 -1.50 9.66 -0.75
CA ASN A 9 -2.69 10.52 -0.80
C ASN A 9 -3.39 10.61 0.56
N ILE A 10 -3.39 11.81 1.18
CA ILE A 10 -4.05 12.06 2.47
C ILE A 10 -5.51 12.53 2.30
N ASN A 11 -5.73 13.49 1.40
CA ASN A 11 -7.02 14.16 1.21
C ASN A 11 -7.34 14.41 -0.27
N GLY A 12 -7.18 13.36 -1.07
CA GLY A 12 -7.35 13.37 -2.51
C GLY A 12 -6.09 12.96 -3.24
N LYS A 13 -6.26 12.60 -4.51
CA LYS A 13 -5.17 12.20 -5.39
C LYS A 13 -4.34 13.40 -5.81
N VAL A 14 -3.02 13.24 -5.77
CA VAL A 14 -2.06 14.17 -6.38
C VAL A 14 -1.17 13.34 -7.32
N PRO A 15 -1.65 12.99 -8.53
CA PRO A 15 -1.03 11.97 -9.38
C PRO A 15 0.45 12.18 -9.67
N GLU A 16 0.90 13.44 -9.77
CA GLU A 16 2.27 13.82 -10.03
C GLU A 16 3.23 13.63 -8.84
N LEU A 17 2.68 13.45 -7.63
CA LEU A 17 3.42 13.20 -6.39
C LEU A 17 3.26 11.77 -5.86
N GLU A 18 2.30 11.00 -6.39
CA GLU A 18 2.07 9.60 -5.99
C GLU A 18 3.39 8.82 -6.05
N ASN A 19 3.65 8.02 -5.02
CA ASN A 19 4.88 7.23 -4.88
C ASN A 19 6.21 8.02 -4.80
N SER A 20 6.20 9.35 -4.81
CA SER A 20 7.43 10.12 -4.60
C SER A 20 7.89 10.01 -3.13
N PRO A 21 9.20 9.83 -2.87
CA PRO A 21 9.70 9.70 -1.50
C PRO A 21 9.29 10.86 -0.58
N ASP A 22 9.30 12.10 -1.06
CA ASP A 22 8.92 13.27 -0.27
C ASP A 22 7.44 13.24 0.13
N TYR A 23 6.56 12.85 -0.79
CA TYR A 23 5.12 12.76 -0.52
C TYR A 23 4.79 11.60 0.44
N ILE A 24 5.44 10.45 0.26
CA ILE A 24 5.36 9.32 1.18
C ILE A 24 5.82 9.74 2.58
N ASN A 25 6.98 10.39 2.68
CA ASN A 25 7.55 10.82 3.95
C ASN A 25 6.67 11.86 4.67
N ALA A 26 6.00 12.75 3.91
CA ALA A 26 5.05 13.69 4.46
C ALA A 26 3.81 12.99 5.07
N ALA A 27 3.27 11.97 4.39
CA ALA A 27 2.16 11.16 4.91
C ALA A 27 2.57 10.36 6.16
N VAL A 28 3.75 9.73 6.15
CA VAL A 28 4.31 9.04 7.32
C VAL A 28 4.49 10.00 8.50
N SER A 29 5.05 11.18 8.25
CA SER A 29 5.26 12.21 9.28
C SER A 29 3.95 12.75 9.86
N SER A 30 2.85 12.67 9.09
CA SER A 30 1.51 13.03 9.53
C SER A 30 0.81 11.92 10.35
N GLY A 31 1.51 10.81 10.58
CA GLY A 31 1.07 9.69 11.41
C GLY A 31 0.33 8.58 10.66
N TYR A 32 0.34 8.61 9.32
CA TYR A 32 -0.27 7.58 8.50
C TYR A 32 0.75 6.46 8.18
N ASP A 33 0.22 5.26 7.95
CA ASP A 33 0.94 4.25 7.16
C ASP A 33 0.75 4.62 5.67
N VAL A 34 1.56 4.07 4.77
CA VAL A 34 1.49 4.40 3.34
C VAL A 34 1.60 3.13 2.51
N GLU A 35 0.68 2.96 1.57
CA GLU A 35 0.82 1.95 0.52
C GLU A 35 1.62 2.54 -0.65
N VAL A 36 2.56 1.76 -1.17
CA VAL A 36 3.47 2.20 -2.25
C VAL A 36 3.63 1.10 -3.30
N ASP A 37 3.67 1.51 -4.56
CA ASP A 37 3.90 0.64 -5.71
C ASP A 37 5.41 0.40 -5.91
N VAL A 38 5.85 -0.86 -5.92
CA VAL A 38 7.28 -1.22 -5.99
C VAL A 38 7.60 -2.09 -7.21
N TRP A 39 8.67 -1.70 -7.90
CA TRP A 39 9.30 -2.43 -9.00
C TRP A 39 10.70 -2.90 -8.62
N PHE A 40 11.14 -3.98 -9.27
CA PHE A 40 12.50 -4.48 -9.17
C PHE A 40 13.03 -4.80 -10.58
N GLN A 41 14.04 -4.08 -11.04
CA GLN A 41 14.63 -4.27 -12.36
C GLN A 41 16.12 -3.94 -12.33
N ASN A 42 16.92 -4.71 -13.07
CA ASN A 42 18.38 -4.54 -13.13
C ASN A 42 19.03 -4.47 -11.74
N ASP A 43 18.61 -5.35 -10.82
CA ASP A 43 19.06 -5.42 -9.43
C ASP A 43 18.80 -4.16 -8.58
N GLU A 44 17.87 -3.32 -8.99
CA GLU A 44 17.54 -2.07 -8.32
C GLU A 44 16.04 -1.94 -8.04
N PHE A 45 15.70 -1.26 -6.94
CA PHE A 45 14.32 -0.97 -6.55
C PHE A 45 13.86 0.41 -7.00
N TYR A 46 12.60 0.48 -7.40
CA TYR A 46 11.95 1.71 -7.82
C TYR A 46 10.53 1.79 -7.26
N LEU A 47 10.08 3.01 -6.98
CA LEU A 47 8.69 3.32 -6.66
C LEU A 47 7.98 3.89 -7.92
N GLY A 48 6.68 3.62 -8.08
CA GLY A 48 5.87 4.23 -9.14
C GLY A 48 4.69 3.35 -9.57
N HIS A 49 3.59 3.97 -9.99
CA HIS A 49 2.35 3.23 -10.26
C HIS A 49 2.35 2.48 -11.59
N ASP A 50 2.52 3.20 -12.70
CA ASP A 50 2.43 2.65 -14.06
C ASP A 50 3.79 2.18 -14.59
N PHE A 51 4.88 2.77 -14.08
CA PHE A 51 6.26 2.46 -14.44
C PHE A 51 7.21 2.75 -13.27
N PRO A 52 8.43 2.17 -13.25
CA PRO A 52 9.45 2.46 -12.26
C PRO A 52 9.95 3.91 -12.40
N GLN A 53 9.61 4.77 -11.46
CA GLN A 53 9.83 6.22 -11.56
C GLN A 53 10.91 6.73 -10.60
N TYR A 54 10.80 6.40 -9.31
CA TYR A 54 11.70 6.91 -8.28
C TYR A 54 12.59 5.79 -7.76
N LYS A 55 13.89 5.88 -8.04
CA LYS A 55 14.86 4.93 -7.48
C LYS A 55 14.84 4.98 -5.95
N THR A 56 14.84 3.81 -5.31
CA THR A 56 14.83 3.68 -3.85
C THR A 56 15.77 2.58 -3.39
N SER A 57 15.90 2.41 -2.07
CA SER A 57 16.71 1.35 -1.47
C SER A 57 15.86 0.37 -0.66
N VAL A 58 16.38 -0.83 -0.45
CA VAL A 58 15.73 -1.83 0.41
C VAL A 58 15.61 -1.34 1.85
N GLU A 59 16.57 -0.55 2.34
CA GLU A 59 16.52 0.05 3.68
C GLU A 59 15.33 1.00 3.83
N TYR A 60 15.02 1.79 2.79
CA TYR A 60 13.84 2.64 2.79
C TYR A 60 12.56 1.80 2.84
N LEU A 61 12.48 0.75 2.01
CA LEU A 61 11.33 -0.15 1.94
C LEU A 61 11.11 -0.98 3.23
N ARG A 62 12.16 -1.20 4.04
CA ARG A 62 12.06 -1.84 5.36
C ARG A 62 11.34 -0.99 6.41
N ASN A 63 10.98 0.26 6.09
CA ASN A 63 10.19 1.09 6.99
C ASN A 63 8.85 0.40 7.33
N ASN A 64 8.61 0.19 8.63
CA ASN A 64 7.42 -0.49 9.13
C ASN A 64 6.10 0.24 8.86
N LYS A 65 6.16 1.49 8.38
CA LYS A 65 5.02 2.29 7.94
C LYS A 65 4.64 2.09 6.47
N LEU A 66 5.47 1.38 5.70
CA LEU A 66 5.22 1.14 4.28
C LEU A 66 4.58 -0.23 4.04
N TRP A 67 3.57 -0.24 3.19
CA TRP A 67 2.87 -1.41 2.67
C TRP A 67 3.21 -1.51 1.18
N CYS A 68 4.15 -2.39 0.81
CA CYS A 68 4.70 -2.44 -0.54
C CYS A 68 3.83 -3.30 -1.48
N HIS A 69 3.09 -2.69 -2.39
CA HIS A 69 2.42 -3.37 -3.50
C HIS A 69 3.43 -3.63 -4.62
N CYS A 70 3.88 -4.88 -4.73
CA CYS A 70 4.75 -5.30 -5.81
C CYS A 70 4.00 -5.25 -7.15
N LYS A 71 4.64 -4.73 -8.19
CA LYS A 71 4.03 -4.61 -9.53
C LYS A 71 4.23 -5.84 -10.41
N HIS A 72 5.12 -6.74 -10.01
CA HIS A 72 5.39 -8.01 -10.68
C HIS A 72 6.02 -9.02 -9.71
N ILE A 73 6.18 -10.26 -10.16
CA ILE A 73 6.54 -11.41 -9.32
C ILE A 73 7.99 -11.31 -8.82
N GLU A 74 8.89 -10.79 -9.63
CA GLU A 74 10.31 -10.63 -9.28
C GLU A 74 10.49 -9.64 -8.12
N ALA A 75 9.72 -8.54 -8.10
CA ALA A 75 9.72 -7.60 -6.98
C ALA A 75 9.18 -8.25 -5.70
N LEU A 76 8.13 -9.07 -5.81
CA LEU A 76 7.60 -9.83 -4.67
C LEU A 76 8.63 -10.80 -4.10
N ALA A 77 9.23 -11.64 -4.94
CA ALA A 77 10.23 -12.62 -4.51
C ALA A 77 11.40 -11.92 -3.78
N LYS A 78 11.92 -10.85 -4.37
CA LYS A 78 13.04 -10.12 -3.78
C LYS A 78 12.67 -9.44 -2.45
N LEU A 79 11.51 -8.81 -2.34
CA LEU A 79 11.10 -8.16 -1.09
C LEU A 79 10.79 -9.15 0.04
N ILE A 80 10.30 -10.35 -0.29
CA ILE A 80 10.14 -11.44 0.70
C ILE A 80 11.49 -11.82 1.29
N ASP A 81 12.51 -12.05 0.44
CA ASP A 81 13.86 -12.42 0.89
C ASP A 81 14.50 -11.33 1.79
N GLU A 82 14.17 -10.07 1.53
CA GLU A 82 14.68 -8.93 2.29
C GLU A 82 13.90 -8.64 3.59
N GLY A 83 12.82 -9.39 3.86
CA GLY A 83 11.97 -9.23 5.05
C GLY A 83 11.08 -7.99 5.03
N VAL A 84 10.79 -7.45 3.85
CA VAL A 84 9.98 -6.23 3.67
C VAL A 84 8.49 -6.57 3.69
N HIS A 85 7.67 -5.69 4.28
CA HIS A 85 6.21 -5.81 4.24
C HIS A 85 5.70 -5.54 2.83
N CYS A 86 5.50 -6.62 2.09
CA CYS A 86 5.04 -6.59 0.72
C CYS A 86 3.83 -7.49 0.46
N PHE A 87 3.19 -7.27 -0.69
CA PHE A 87 2.14 -8.10 -1.26
C PHE A 87 2.06 -7.89 -2.77
N PHE A 88 1.40 -8.80 -3.47
CA PHE A 88 1.16 -8.70 -4.91
C PHE A 88 -0.30 -9.03 -5.18
N HIS A 89 -0.94 -8.23 -6.02
CA HIS A 89 -2.27 -8.53 -6.55
C HIS A 89 -2.49 -7.80 -7.87
N LYS A 90 -3.44 -8.31 -8.66
CA LYS A 90 -3.93 -7.63 -9.87
C LYS A 90 -5.42 -7.37 -9.79
N SER A 91 -6.20 -8.44 -9.64
CA SER A 91 -7.67 -8.40 -9.63
C SER A 91 -8.29 -9.40 -8.66
N ASP A 92 -7.47 -9.91 -7.74
CA ASP A 92 -7.84 -10.86 -6.71
C ASP A 92 -8.79 -10.20 -5.71
N ASP A 93 -9.82 -10.92 -5.26
CA ASP A 93 -10.78 -10.42 -4.28
C ASP A 93 -10.11 -10.05 -2.95
N VAL A 94 -9.12 -10.85 -2.57
CA VAL A 94 -8.31 -10.65 -1.37
C VAL A 94 -6.93 -11.26 -1.60
N VAL A 95 -5.91 -10.60 -1.09
CA VAL A 95 -4.55 -11.17 -1.01
C VAL A 95 -4.03 -11.15 0.41
N LEU A 96 -3.07 -12.03 0.69
CA LEU A 96 -2.35 -12.05 1.95
C LEU A 96 -1.06 -11.26 1.78
N THR A 97 -0.80 -10.31 2.68
CA THR A 97 0.50 -9.66 2.77
C THR A 97 1.52 -10.57 3.46
N SER A 98 2.82 -10.35 3.21
CA SER A 98 3.93 -11.05 3.89
C SER A 98 3.91 -10.96 5.42
N ARG A 99 3.14 -10.02 6.00
CA ARG A 99 2.89 -9.90 7.45
C ARG A 99 1.52 -10.43 7.88
N ASN A 100 0.91 -11.31 7.09
CA ASN A 100 -0.34 -12.00 7.39
C ASN A 100 -1.60 -11.12 7.52
N TYR A 101 -1.60 -9.92 6.93
CA TYR A 101 -2.82 -9.12 6.79
C TYR A 101 -3.56 -9.47 5.50
N LEU A 102 -4.89 -9.61 5.59
CA LEU A 102 -5.76 -9.73 4.43
C LEU A 102 -6.00 -8.36 3.81
N TRP A 103 -5.63 -8.18 2.55
CA TRP A 103 -5.82 -6.95 1.76
C TRP A 103 -7.02 -7.14 0.84
N VAL A 104 -8.17 -6.56 1.20
CA VAL A 104 -9.45 -6.79 0.52
C VAL A 104 -9.67 -5.74 -0.57
N PHE A 105 -9.86 -6.20 -1.79
CA PHE A 105 -10.02 -5.35 -2.97
C PHE A 105 -11.34 -4.56 -2.92
N PRO A 106 -11.43 -3.40 -3.58
CA PRO A 106 -12.66 -2.60 -3.55
C PRO A 106 -13.88 -3.39 -4.05
N ARG A 107 -15.06 -3.06 -3.52
CA ARG A 107 -16.37 -3.71 -3.83
C ARG A 107 -16.46 -5.18 -3.41
N LYS A 108 -15.61 -5.63 -2.50
CA LYS A 108 -15.65 -6.99 -1.95
C LYS A 108 -16.18 -7.00 -0.52
N LYS A 109 -16.50 -8.20 -0.05
CA LYS A 109 -16.94 -8.45 1.32
C LYS A 109 -15.78 -8.32 2.29
N LEU A 110 -15.96 -7.45 3.29
CA LEU A 110 -14.98 -7.26 4.35
C LEU A 110 -14.91 -8.49 5.25
N VAL A 111 -13.68 -8.85 5.64
CA VAL A 111 -13.38 -9.96 6.53
C VAL A 111 -12.79 -9.38 7.82
N LYS A 112 -13.04 -10.04 8.95
CA LYS A 112 -12.48 -9.61 10.24
C LYS A 112 -10.95 -9.50 10.15
N ASN A 113 -10.40 -8.43 10.72
CA ASN A 113 -8.98 -8.11 10.74
C ASN A 113 -8.34 -7.86 9.35
N SER A 114 -9.13 -7.60 8.31
CA SER A 114 -8.62 -7.22 6.99
C SER A 114 -8.34 -5.72 6.85
N VAL A 115 -7.67 -5.34 5.77
CA VAL A 115 -7.58 -3.96 5.28
C VAL A 115 -8.67 -3.74 4.22
N CYS A 116 -9.47 -2.68 4.39
CA CYS A 116 -10.43 -2.23 3.37
C CYS A 116 -9.76 -1.22 2.42
N VAL A 117 -9.70 -1.54 1.13
CA VAL A 117 -9.03 -0.70 0.14
C VAL A 117 -10.05 0.15 -0.61
N LEU A 118 -9.74 1.44 -0.75
CA LEU A 118 -10.53 2.45 -1.44
C LEU A 118 -12.03 2.35 -1.12
N PRO A 119 -12.44 2.51 0.17
CA PRO A 119 -13.84 2.39 0.60
C PRO A 119 -14.81 3.29 -0.18
N GLY A 120 -14.34 4.41 -0.74
CA GLY A 120 -15.12 5.29 -1.61
C GLY A 120 -15.61 4.64 -2.92
N LEU A 121 -15.03 3.51 -3.32
CA LEU A 121 -15.48 2.72 -4.47
C LEU A 121 -16.56 1.68 -4.12
N GLY A 122 -16.85 1.50 -2.83
CA GLY A 122 -17.83 0.55 -2.28
C GLY A 122 -17.21 -0.66 -1.57
N TYR A 123 -17.94 -1.26 -0.64
CA TYR A 123 -17.60 -2.48 0.09
C TYR A 123 -18.88 -3.13 0.67
N GLU A 124 -18.83 -4.43 0.98
CA GLU A 124 -19.90 -5.11 1.71
C GLU A 124 -19.48 -5.41 3.16
N GLY A 125 -20.32 -5.07 4.13
CA GLY A 125 -20.06 -5.30 5.55
C GLY A 125 -19.77 -4.01 6.33
N THR A 126 -18.94 -4.10 7.38
CA THR A 126 -18.71 -3.00 8.32
C THR A 126 -17.23 -2.71 8.49
N LEU A 127 -16.82 -1.46 8.30
CA LEU A 127 -15.43 -1.01 8.46
C LEU A 127 -14.85 -1.26 9.85
N GLY A 128 -15.69 -1.23 10.90
CA GLY A 128 -15.26 -1.52 12.27
C GLY A 128 -14.69 -2.93 12.50
N LEU A 129 -14.88 -3.86 11.57
CA LEU A 129 -14.26 -5.19 11.60
C LEU A 129 -12.84 -5.22 11.04
N CYS A 130 -12.44 -4.18 10.30
CA CYS A 130 -11.16 -4.10 9.63
C CYS A 130 -10.03 -3.69 10.59
N SER A 131 -8.85 -4.27 10.38
CA SER A 131 -7.63 -3.85 11.06
C SER A 131 -7.08 -2.55 10.48
N GLY A 132 -7.39 -2.24 9.21
CA GLY A 132 -6.96 -1.02 8.54
C GLY A 132 -7.86 -0.56 7.39
N ILE A 133 -7.64 0.68 6.94
CA ILE A 133 -8.27 1.29 5.78
C ILE A 133 -7.16 1.88 4.91
N CYS A 134 -7.19 1.60 3.61
CA CYS A 134 -6.32 2.23 2.62
C CYS A 134 -7.16 3.14 1.72
N SER A 135 -6.84 4.42 1.62
CA SER A 135 -7.67 5.39 0.88
C SER A 135 -6.87 6.55 0.30
N ASP A 136 -7.38 7.11 -0.80
CA ASP A 136 -6.94 8.42 -1.30
C ASP A 136 -7.41 9.58 -0.41
N TYR A 137 -8.40 9.36 0.44
CA TYR A 137 -8.97 10.36 1.37
C TYR A 137 -8.88 9.85 2.81
N ILE A 138 -7.70 9.34 3.20
CA ILE A 138 -7.53 8.64 4.47
C ILE A 138 -7.80 9.53 5.69
N GLU A 139 -7.64 10.85 5.56
CA GLU A 139 -7.95 11.82 6.62
C GLU A 139 -9.41 11.74 7.11
N ARG A 140 -10.35 11.32 6.25
CA ARG A 140 -11.78 11.19 6.62
C ARG A 140 -12.07 10.07 7.61
N TYR A 141 -11.10 9.21 7.90
CA TYR A 141 -11.22 8.04 8.76
C TYR A 141 -10.47 8.20 10.08
N ARG A 142 -10.00 9.42 10.38
CA ARG A 142 -9.32 9.76 11.62
C ARG A 142 -10.27 9.97 12.79
#